data_AF-A0A959G8S6-F1
#
_entry.id   AF-A0A959G8S6-F1
#
_cell.length_a   1.000
_cell.length_b   1.000
_cell.length_c   1.000
_cell.angle_alpha   90.00
_cell.angle_beta   90.00
_cell.angle_gamma   90.00
#
_symmetry.space_group_name_H-M   'P 1'
#
loop_
_entity.id
_entity.type
_entity.pdbx_description
1 polymer ?
#
loop_
_entity_poly.entity_id
_entity_poly.type
_entity_poly.pdbx_seq_one_letter_code
_entity_poly.pdbx_strand_id
1 'polypeptide(L)'
;MKKSFLAACLMLFVVGLASAQGKFKGVWQNLDDEDGKPKSHLEIFEEKGEMKVKVIKLLPGAKSKTCTECTGALKNKPIEGMYLVNGMKKVSDKEYDDGEILNPKNGKVYSCNMTLVDDNTIKVRGYIGFSLIGKTQYWYRVK
;
A
#
# COMPACT_ATOMS: atom_id res chain seq x y z
N MET A 1 6.91 63.21 28.58
CA MET A 1 6.40 62.25 27.56
C MET A 1 7.53 61.32 27.15
N LYS A 2 7.21 60.04 26.91
CA LYS A 2 8.00 58.94 26.30
C LYS A 2 8.17 57.75 27.25
N LYS A 3 7.11 56.95 27.36
CA LYS A 3 7.14 55.59 27.92
C LYS A 3 7.60 54.67 26.79
N SER A 4 8.82 54.14 26.87
CA SER A 4 9.32 53.15 25.91
C SER A 4 8.67 51.80 26.22
N PHE A 5 7.75 51.36 25.36
CA PHE A 5 7.23 49.99 25.37
C PHE A 5 8.30 49.06 24.77
N LEU A 6 8.90 48.20 25.60
CA LEU A 6 9.61 47.02 25.12
C LEU A 6 8.57 46.01 24.63
N ALA A 7 8.35 45.95 23.32
CA ALA A 7 7.64 44.84 22.69
C ALA A 7 8.62 43.66 22.54
N ALA A 8 8.59 42.73 23.49
CA ALA A 8 9.26 41.44 23.33
C ALA A 8 8.52 40.63 22.26
N CYS A 9 9.09 40.60 21.05
CA CYS A 9 8.58 39.81 19.94
C CYS A 9 8.91 38.33 20.22
N LEU A 10 7.97 37.60 20.80
CA LEU A 10 8.05 36.15 20.99
C LEU A 10 7.91 35.48 19.62
N MET A 11 9.03 35.26 18.93
CA MET A 11 9.07 34.40 17.73
C MET A 11 8.73 32.97 18.15
N LEU A 12 7.47 32.57 17.95
CA LEU A 12 7.05 31.18 17.96
C LEU A 12 7.74 30.46 16.80
N PHE A 13 8.81 29.75 17.11
CA PHE A 13 9.44 28.79 16.22
C PHE A 13 8.47 27.61 16.06
N VAL A 14 7.58 27.67 15.06
CA VAL A 14 6.80 26.51 14.65
C VAL A 14 7.77 25.55 13.97
N VAL A 15 8.39 24.68 14.76
CA VAL A 15 9.13 23.52 14.23
C VAL A 15 8.08 22.66 13.55
N GLY A 16 7.98 22.80 12.22
CA GLY A 16 7.18 21.89 11.42
C GLY A 16 7.72 20.48 11.64
N LEU A 17 6.96 19.66 12.36
CA LEU A 17 7.13 18.21 12.32
C LEU A 17 6.86 17.80 10.87
N ALA A 18 7.92 17.75 10.06
CA ALA A 18 7.90 17.00 8.83
C ALA A 18 7.66 15.54 9.25
N SER A 19 6.39 15.12 9.30
CA SER A 19 6.06 13.72 9.39
C SER A 19 6.71 13.07 8.18
N ALA A 20 7.83 12.38 8.39
CA ALA A 20 8.38 11.49 7.38
C ALA A 20 7.27 10.53 7.03
N GLN A 21 6.58 10.77 5.91
CA GLN A 21 5.59 9.82 5.43
C GLN A 21 6.34 8.50 5.26
N GLY A 22 5.83 7.44 5.88
CA GLY A 22 6.46 6.13 5.83
C GLY A 22 6.78 5.77 4.38
N LYS A 23 7.97 5.23 4.12
CA LYS A 23 8.48 5.02 2.75
C LYS A 23 7.55 4.19 1.87
N PHE A 24 6.67 3.37 2.45
CA PHE A 24 5.64 2.62 1.72
C PHE A 24 4.46 3.47 1.24
N LYS A 25 4.14 4.56 1.92
CA LYS A 25 2.96 5.38 1.61
C LYS A 25 3.05 5.95 0.19
N GLY A 26 1.91 5.95 -0.49
CA GLY A 26 1.75 6.52 -1.83
C GLY A 26 1.18 5.53 -2.84
N VAL A 27 1.35 5.87 -4.12
CA VAL A 27 0.77 5.12 -5.23
C VAL A 27 1.82 4.23 -5.90
N TRP A 28 1.45 2.98 -6.11
CA TRP A 28 2.31 1.93 -6.64
C TRP A 28 1.62 1.21 -7.80
N GLN A 29 2.41 0.63 -8.68
CA GLN A 29 1.95 -0.12 -9.83
C GLN A 29 2.42 -1.56 -9.75
N ASN A 30 1.50 -2.51 -9.85
CA ASN A 30 1.83 -3.93 -9.95
C ASN A 30 1.89 -4.41 -11.40
N LEU A 31 2.65 -5.48 -11.62
CA LEU A 31 2.74 -6.18 -12.91
C LEU A 31 2.01 -7.53 -12.83
N ASP A 32 1.59 -8.04 -13.98
CA ASP A 32 1.19 -9.45 -14.10
C ASP A 32 2.39 -10.37 -14.01
N ASP A 33 2.23 -11.47 -13.29
CA ASP A 33 3.26 -12.52 -13.26
C ASP A 33 3.29 -13.34 -14.57
N GLU A 34 2.22 -13.32 -15.38
CA GLU A 34 2.14 -14.09 -16.63
C GLU A 34 2.57 -13.29 -17.86
N ASP A 35 2.08 -12.05 -17.99
CA ASP A 35 2.29 -11.21 -19.18
C ASP A 35 3.18 -9.99 -18.95
N GLY A 36 3.62 -9.74 -17.71
CA GLY A 36 4.51 -8.62 -17.35
C GLY A 36 3.86 -7.23 -17.48
N LYS A 37 2.57 -7.14 -17.82
CA LYS A 37 1.91 -5.85 -18.07
C LYS A 37 1.44 -5.21 -16.76
N PRO A 38 1.48 -3.87 -16.66
CA PRO A 38 0.84 -3.15 -15.58
C PRO A 38 -0.65 -3.48 -15.44
N LYS A 39 -1.13 -3.73 -14.21
CA LYS A 39 -2.54 -4.06 -13.96
C LYS A 39 -3.28 -2.97 -13.23
N SER A 40 -2.66 -2.35 -12.23
CA SER A 40 -3.37 -1.45 -11.33
C SER A 40 -2.46 -0.35 -10.80
N HIS A 41 -3.05 0.78 -10.46
CA HIS A 41 -2.50 1.66 -9.43
C HIS A 41 -3.10 1.28 -8.08
N LEU A 42 -2.23 1.15 -7.10
CA LEU A 42 -2.47 0.69 -5.75
C LEU A 42 -2.07 1.81 -4.79
N GLU A 43 -2.98 2.26 -3.95
CA GLU A 43 -2.67 3.21 -2.88
C GLU A 43 -2.34 2.45 -1.61
N ILE A 44 -1.15 2.71 -1.07
CA ILE A 44 -0.73 2.22 0.23
C ILE A 44 -0.90 3.34 1.26
N PHE A 45 -1.61 3.03 2.33
CA PHE A 45 -1.84 3.95 3.45
C PHE A 45 -1.94 3.19 4.77
N GLU A 46 -1.84 3.92 5.87
CA GLU A 46 -2.05 3.38 7.21
C GLU A 46 -3.40 3.85 7.75
N GLU A 47 -4.16 2.92 8.32
CA GLU A 47 -5.41 3.18 9.00
C GLU A 47 -5.41 2.44 10.34
N LYS A 48 -5.59 3.17 11.45
CA LYS A 48 -5.59 2.60 12.81
C LYS A 48 -4.32 1.80 13.16
N GLY A 49 -3.18 2.17 12.59
CA GLY A 49 -1.88 1.53 12.86
C GLY A 49 -1.57 0.29 12.01
N GLU A 50 -2.47 -0.09 11.09
CA GLU A 50 -2.25 -1.17 10.12
C GLU A 50 -2.04 -0.59 8.72
N MET A 51 -1.09 -1.15 7.96
CA MET A 51 -0.98 -0.82 6.54
C MET A 51 -2.09 -1.54 5.76
N LYS A 52 -2.75 -0.78 4.89
CA LYS A 52 -3.73 -1.29 3.92
C LYS A 52 -3.34 -0.89 2.52
N VAL A 53 -3.78 -1.69 1.55
CA VAL A 53 -3.57 -1.41 0.13
C VAL A 53 -4.89 -1.48 -0.61
N LYS A 54 -5.23 -0.41 -1.33
CA LYS A 54 -6.46 -0.28 -2.09
C LYS A 54 -6.19 -0.15 -3.58
N VAL A 55 -6.98 -0.81 -4.41
CA VAL A 55 -6.98 -0.55 -5.86
C VAL A 55 -7.66 0.78 -6.12
N ILE A 56 -6.91 1.77 -6.61
CA ILE A 56 -7.47 3.08 -6.94
C ILE A 56 -7.76 3.24 -8.43
N LYS A 57 -7.11 2.45 -9.29
CA LYS A 57 -7.31 2.47 -10.75
C LYS A 57 -6.86 1.16 -11.38
N LEU A 58 -7.65 0.61 -12.29
CA LEU A 58 -7.24 -0.45 -13.20
C LEU A 58 -6.62 0.15 -14.46
N LEU A 59 -5.57 -0.50 -14.95
CA LEU A 59 -4.86 -0.12 -16.16
C LEU A 59 -5.32 -0.98 -17.35
N PRO A 60 -5.04 -0.58 -18.60
CA PRO A 60 -5.47 -1.33 -19.79
C PRO A 60 -5.02 -2.80 -19.81
N GLY A 61 -3.96 -3.16 -19.08
CA GLY A 61 -3.52 -4.55 -18.93
C GLY A 61 -4.43 -5.43 -18.05
N ALA A 62 -5.33 -4.85 -17.27
CA ALA A 62 -6.25 -5.59 -16.42
C ALA A 62 -7.36 -6.26 -17.26
N LYS A 63 -7.35 -7.59 -17.28
CA LYS A 63 -8.34 -8.38 -18.04
C LYS A 63 -9.71 -8.40 -17.36
N SER A 64 -9.73 -8.38 -16.02
CA SER A 64 -10.95 -8.41 -15.22
C SER A 64 -11.20 -7.06 -14.57
N LYS A 65 -12.44 -6.59 -14.60
CA LYS A 65 -12.89 -5.35 -13.92
C LYS A 65 -13.66 -5.62 -12.64
N THR A 66 -14.23 -6.81 -12.51
CA THR A 66 -14.98 -7.30 -11.35
C THR A 66 -14.34 -8.57 -10.82
N CYS A 67 -14.47 -8.82 -9.52
CA CYS A 67 -13.99 -10.07 -8.93
C CYS A 67 -15.07 -11.16 -9.01
N THR A 68 -15.12 -11.85 -10.15
CA THR A 68 -16.09 -12.95 -10.37
C THR A 68 -15.80 -14.18 -9.52
N GLU A 69 -14.51 -14.46 -9.31
CA GLU A 69 -14.04 -15.61 -8.52
C GLU A 69 -14.12 -15.37 -7.01
N CYS A 70 -14.29 -14.12 -6.57
CA CYS A 70 -14.48 -13.81 -5.17
C CYS A 70 -15.78 -14.41 -4.63
N THR A 71 -15.81 -14.67 -3.33
CA THR A 71 -16.99 -15.16 -2.61
C THR A 71 -17.54 -14.11 -1.65
N GLY A 72 -18.72 -14.37 -1.08
CA GLY A 72 -19.34 -13.49 -0.08
C GLY A 72 -19.60 -12.08 -0.60
N ALA A 73 -19.33 -11.08 0.24
CA ALA A 73 -19.61 -9.68 -0.06
C ALA A 73 -18.79 -9.11 -1.24
N LEU A 74 -17.68 -9.76 -1.60
CA LEU A 74 -16.78 -9.34 -2.68
C LEU A 74 -17.15 -9.94 -4.04
N LYS A 75 -18.04 -10.93 -4.08
CA LYS A 75 -18.47 -11.57 -5.32
C LYS A 75 -19.09 -10.56 -6.28
N ASN A 76 -18.62 -10.54 -7.52
CA ASN A 76 -19.06 -9.66 -8.60
C ASN A 76 -18.93 -8.15 -8.29
N LYS A 77 -18.16 -7.77 -7.27
CA LYS A 77 -17.89 -6.36 -6.99
C LYS A 77 -16.78 -5.82 -7.91
N PRO A 78 -16.78 -4.51 -8.23
CA PRO A 78 -15.67 -3.87 -8.94
C PRO A 78 -14.35 -4.07 -8.21
N ILE A 79 -13.28 -4.36 -8.95
CA ILE A 79 -11.93 -4.52 -8.37
C ILE A 79 -11.39 -3.14 -7.96
N GLU A 80 -11.67 -2.09 -8.73
CA GLU A 80 -11.42 -0.72 -8.28
C GLU A 80 -12.20 -0.43 -6.99
N GLY A 81 -11.52 0.10 -6.00
CA GLY A 81 -12.06 0.33 -4.66
C GLY A 81 -11.85 -0.81 -3.68
N MET A 82 -11.45 -2.01 -4.13
CA MET A 82 -11.17 -3.13 -3.23
C MET A 82 -9.89 -2.93 -2.42
N TYR A 83 -9.93 -3.37 -1.17
CA TYR A 83 -8.75 -3.55 -0.34
C TYR A 83 -8.10 -4.88 -0.69
N LEU A 84 -6.95 -4.84 -1.36
CA LEU A 84 -6.21 -6.05 -1.72
C LEU A 84 -5.37 -6.56 -0.57
N VAL A 85 -4.80 -5.67 0.25
CA VAL A 85 -3.94 -6.06 1.36
C VAL A 85 -4.45 -5.43 2.66
N ASN A 86 -4.51 -6.23 3.72
CA ASN A 86 -4.95 -5.82 5.05
C ASN A 86 -4.11 -6.51 6.15
N GLY A 87 -4.20 -5.99 7.38
CA GLY A 87 -3.60 -6.63 8.56
C GLY A 87 -2.08 -6.58 8.64
N MET A 88 -1.43 -5.83 7.75
CA MET A 88 0.03 -5.73 7.70
C MET A 88 0.55 -4.99 8.92
N LYS A 89 1.44 -5.62 9.68
CA LYS A 89 2.12 -5.05 10.84
C LYS A 89 3.52 -4.60 10.48
N LYS A 90 3.91 -3.44 11.00
CA LYS A 90 5.24 -2.91 10.79
C LYS A 90 6.28 -3.73 11.56
N VAL A 91 7.27 -4.26 10.84
CA VAL A 91 8.45 -4.93 11.41
C VAL A 91 9.63 -3.97 11.45
N SER A 92 9.81 -3.17 10.39
CA SER A 92 10.80 -2.10 10.32
C SER A 92 10.33 -1.00 9.35
N ASP A 93 11.13 0.05 9.13
CA ASP A 93 10.84 1.06 8.10
C ASP A 93 10.86 0.51 6.67
N LYS A 94 11.39 -0.70 6.47
CA LYS A 94 11.48 -1.36 5.17
C LYS A 94 10.66 -2.63 5.08
N GLU A 95 9.97 -3.05 6.13
CA GLU A 95 9.34 -4.37 6.17
C GLU A 95 8.03 -4.36 6.94
N TYR A 96 7.02 -4.98 6.34
CA TYR A 96 5.75 -5.31 6.97
C TYR A 96 5.45 -6.79 6.76
N ASP A 97 4.83 -7.42 7.76
CA ASP A 97 4.50 -8.84 7.78
C ASP A 97 3.10 -9.07 8.39
N ASP A 98 2.72 -10.34 8.60
CA ASP A 98 1.48 -10.80 9.24
C ASP A 98 0.18 -10.42 8.51
N GLY A 99 0.26 -9.83 7.31
CA GLY A 99 -0.92 -9.43 6.58
C GLY A 99 -1.46 -10.50 5.64
N GLU A 100 -2.51 -10.11 4.93
CA GLU A 100 -3.19 -10.95 3.94
C GLU A 100 -3.35 -10.20 2.63
N ILE A 101 -3.24 -10.92 1.51
CA ILE A 101 -3.48 -10.41 0.16
C ILE A 101 -4.57 -11.20 -0.56
N LEU A 102 -5.60 -10.51 -1.02
CA LEU A 102 -6.63 -11.03 -1.93
C LEU A 102 -6.09 -11.05 -3.36
N ASN A 103 -6.22 -12.18 -4.05
CA ASN A 103 -6.01 -12.28 -5.48
C ASN A 103 -7.37 -12.28 -6.23
N PRO A 104 -7.76 -11.19 -6.89
CA PRO A 104 -9.05 -11.13 -7.58
C PRO A 104 -9.17 -12.09 -8.77
N LYS A 105 -8.06 -12.59 -9.32
CA LYS A 105 -8.08 -13.54 -10.45
C LYS A 105 -8.62 -14.91 -10.06
N ASN A 106 -8.49 -15.29 -8.80
CA ASN A 106 -8.92 -16.61 -8.32
C ASN A 106 -9.75 -16.55 -7.03
N GLY A 107 -10.03 -15.35 -6.52
CA GLY A 107 -10.86 -15.11 -5.34
C GLY A 107 -10.24 -15.57 -4.02
N LYS A 108 -8.97 -15.99 -4.01
CA LYS A 108 -8.31 -16.54 -2.82
C LYS A 108 -7.53 -15.48 -2.06
N VAL A 109 -7.47 -15.66 -0.74
CA VAL A 109 -6.68 -14.86 0.18
C VAL A 109 -5.43 -15.66 0.58
N TYR A 110 -4.29 -14.98 0.66
CA TYR A 110 -2.99 -15.54 0.97
C TYR A 110 -2.32 -14.74 2.09
N SER A 111 -1.48 -15.38 2.90
CA SER A 111 -0.59 -14.65 3.81
C SER A 111 0.38 -13.78 3.00
N CYS A 112 0.71 -12.61 3.51
CA CYS A 112 1.45 -11.58 2.78
C CYS A 112 2.52 -10.90 3.63
N ASN A 113 3.73 -10.78 3.07
CA ASN A 113 4.75 -9.85 3.55
C ASN A 113 5.21 -8.91 2.44
N MET A 114 5.67 -7.72 2.85
CA MET A 114 6.08 -6.65 1.95
C MET A 114 7.41 -6.06 2.40
N THR A 115 8.36 -5.96 1.48
CA THR A 115 9.70 -5.41 1.74
C THR A 115 10.05 -4.32 0.72
N LEU A 116 10.49 -3.16 1.20
CA LEU A 116 11.11 -2.14 0.36
C LEU A 116 12.50 -2.61 -0.07
N VAL A 117 12.65 -2.88 -1.36
CA VAL A 117 13.94 -3.22 -1.97
C VAL A 117 14.77 -1.94 -2.14
N ASP A 118 14.11 -0.88 -2.59
CA ASP A 118 14.63 0.48 -2.71
C ASP A 118 13.46 1.47 -2.59
N ASP A 119 13.71 2.77 -2.68
CA ASP A 119 12.66 3.80 -2.48
C ASP A 119 11.52 3.76 -3.52
N ASN A 120 11.70 3.06 -4.64
CA ASN A 120 10.76 2.95 -5.76
C ASN A 120 10.33 1.52 -6.08
N THR A 121 10.79 0.52 -5.32
CA THR A 121 10.48 -0.89 -5.56
C THR A 121 10.08 -1.60 -4.27
N ILE A 122 8.88 -2.21 -4.27
CA ILE A 122 8.42 -3.11 -3.21
C ILE A 122 8.41 -4.53 -3.75
N LYS A 123 8.95 -5.45 -2.96
CA LYS A 123 8.77 -6.89 -3.09
C LYS A 123 7.55 -7.30 -2.26
N VAL A 124 6.58 -7.96 -2.88
CA VAL A 124 5.35 -8.47 -2.24
C VAL A 124 5.34 -9.99 -2.35
N ARG A 125 5.27 -10.71 -1.23
CA ARG A 125 5.22 -12.18 -1.20
C ARG A 125 3.86 -12.64 -0.69
N GLY A 126 3.10 -13.32 -1.54
CA GLY A 126 1.90 -14.06 -1.14
C GLY A 126 2.19 -15.55 -0.98
N TYR A 127 1.73 -16.21 0.09
CA TYR A 127 2.02 -17.62 0.35
C TYR A 127 0.89 -18.36 1.10
N ILE A 128 0.97 -19.70 1.13
CA ILE A 128 0.06 -20.57 1.88
C ILE A 128 0.84 -21.26 2.99
N GLY A 129 0.47 -21.03 4.25
CA GLY A 129 1.15 -21.63 5.40
C GLY A 129 2.54 -21.04 5.60
N PHE A 130 3.57 -21.68 5.05
CA PHE A 130 4.96 -21.19 5.14
C PHE A 130 5.35 -20.37 3.91
N SER A 131 6.15 -19.30 4.11
CA SER A 131 6.54 -18.35 3.06
C SER A 131 7.30 -18.95 1.87
N LEU A 132 7.86 -20.15 2.05
CA LEU A 132 8.51 -20.94 0.99
C LEU A 132 7.55 -21.35 -0.13
N ILE A 133 6.27 -21.59 0.17
CA ILE A 133 5.27 -22.03 -0.81
C ILE A 133 4.39 -20.83 -1.19
N GLY A 134 4.83 -20.07 -2.17
CA GLY A 134 4.17 -18.83 -2.56
C GLY A 134 4.71 -18.20 -3.84
N LYS A 135 4.19 -17.02 -4.15
CA LYS A 135 4.59 -16.20 -5.30
C LYS A 135 5.09 -14.84 -4.83
N THR A 136 6.05 -14.29 -5.57
CA THR A 136 6.57 -12.95 -5.35
C THR A 136 6.21 -12.07 -6.52
N GLN A 137 5.71 -10.88 -6.22
CA GLN A 137 5.50 -9.80 -7.17
C GLN A 137 6.39 -8.62 -6.81
N TYR A 138 6.64 -7.77 -7.80
CA TYR A 138 7.29 -6.48 -7.62
C TYR A 138 6.34 -5.36 -8.00
N TRP A 139 6.23 -4.38 -7.10
CA TRP A 139 5.44 -3.18 -7.32
C TRP A 139 6.38 -1.98 -7.41
N TYR A 140 6.05 -1.07 -8.32
CA TYR A 140 6.90 0.06 -8.67
C TYR A 140 6.19 1.37 -8.36
N ARG A 141 6.90 2.32 -7.79
CA ARG A 141 6.30 3.62 -7.43
C ARG A 141 5.82 4.34 -8.70
N VAL A 142 4.59 4.85 -8.65
CA VAL A 142 4.06 5.73 -9.70
C VAL A 142 4.66 7.12 -9.49
N LYS A 143 5.30 7.66 -10.53
CA LYS A 143 5.91 8.99 -10.55
C LYS A 143 4.94 10.04 -11.07
#